data_AF-A0A6N2DZ50-F1
#
_entry.id   AF-A0A6N2DZ50-F1
#
_cell.length_a   1.000
_cell.length_b   1.000
_cell.length_c   1.000
_cell.angle_alpha   90.00
_cell.angle_beta   90.00
_cell.angle_gamma   90.00
#
_symmetry.space_group_name_H-M   'P 1'
#
loop_
_entity.id
_entity.type
_entity.pdbx_description
1 polymer ?
#
loop_
_entity_poly.entity_id
_entity_poly.type
_entity_poly.pdbx_seq_one_letter_code
_entity_poly.pdbx_strand_id
1 'polypeptide(L)'
;MPKIELQQDELFRYSGRNFGADELEEALTIAKAEIDDPVDKDGLIKIELNDTNRPDLWSTAGLGRALRLYHATGNAAPTSAAAPAAAVNYDFFSRPESPVEAGNRRIVVDSELAERRPYIAAFAISGPPIAEVLLDDLIQTQEKLCWNYGRKRKAIAMGVYREDKIQYPVRYRAVDPDCTTFVPLGLDNELSLRQIIEQHPKGREFGGIVAALDKFPFLTDNSGAVLSFPPVINSADVGAVQAGDTNLFIEMTGTDLKPLLLACSIVACDLADAGYTVHPVQVEYPYDTPFGRTIVSPLYFQKPVSVELAYAERLLGVALNEDEAVQRLGKMGVRAEAASGLITAYPPEYRNDFLHPVDVVEDLMIGYGMNAFPSEPPRDFTVGRLTEAEIFSREVKTLLVGMGYQEMIFNYLGSRRDFIDNMYSHEQRTAAADACVRIANPMSENFEFVRPSIIPQLLGAESVSAHAVYPHYIFEVGKVAVRDADDNYGSRTVTALGAVVADADAGFNLVSSQAAALFFYLGLEYEPSVVDDPRFLAGRVASLLVKGERVGILGELHPQVLENWGVTVPCAVIELDLDHLQKAIGSD
;
A
#
# COMPACT_ATOMS: atom_id res chain seq x y z
N MET A 1 -2.32 -3.32 4.22
CA MET A 1 -2.54 -2.84 5.60
C MET A 1 -1.69 -3.66 6.55
N PRO A 2 -1.03 -3.07 7.55
CA PRO A 2 -0.29 -3.81 8.56
C PRO A 2 -1.24 -4.68 9.38
N LYS A 3 -0.91 -5.97 9.52
CA LYS A 3 -1.61 -6.89 10.43
C LYS A 3 -0.67 -7.25 11.57
N ILE A 4 -1.16 -7.24 12.80
CA ILE A 4 -0.40 -7.64 14.00
C ILE A 4 -1.16 -8.72 14.76
N GLU A 5 -0.41 -9.62 15.38
CA GLU A 5 -0.92 -10.69 16.23
C GLU A 5 -0.50 -10.38 17.66
N LEU A 6 -1.45 -10.33 18.60
CA LEU A 6 -1.16 -9.96 19.97
C LEU A 6 -1.86 -10.87 20.96
N GLN A 7 -1.26 -11.01 22.15
CA GLN A 7 -1.88 -11.70 23.27
C GLN A 7 -2.88 -10.78 23.95
N GLN A 8 -4.14 -11.21 24.06
CA GLN A 8 -5.23 -10.41 24.63
C GLN A 8 -4.88 -9.89 26.03
N ASP A 9 -4.35 -10.75 26.89
CA ASP A 9 -4.03 -10.40 28.27
C ASP A 9 -2.94 -9.32 28.34
N GLU A 10 -1.98 -9.34 27.41
CA GLU A 10 -0.95 -8.29 27.32
C GLU A 10 -1.53 -6.97 26.82
N LEU A 11 -2.39 -6.99 25.80
CA LEU A 11 -3.08 -5.77 25.34
C LEU A 11 -3.89 -5.15 26.49
N PHE A 12 -4.61 -5.96 27.26
CA PHE A 12 -5.40 -5.51 28.40
C PHE A 12 -4.53 -4.97 29.54
N ARG A 13 -3.36 -5.58 29.77
CA ARG A 13 -2.36 -5.08 30.71
C ARG A 13 -1.88 -3.68 30.31
N TYR A 14 -1.52 -3.48 29.04
CA TYR A 14 -1.04 -2.19 28.55
C TYR A 14 -2.13 -1.11 28.49
N SER A 15 -3.36 -1.50 28.13
CA SER A 15 -4.52 -0.60 28.09
C SER A 15 -4.99 -0.18 29.49
N GLY A 16 -4.64 -0.95 30.52
CA GLY A 16 -5.04 -0.74 31.91
C GLY A 16 -6.49 -1.16 32.21
N ARG A 17 -7.18 -1.84 31.28
CA ARG A 17 -8.52 -2.40 31.50
C ARG A 17 -8.79 -3.59 30.59
N ASN A 18 -9.72 -4.45 31.03
CA ASN A 18 -10.23 -5.53 30.21
C ASN A 18 -11.42 -5.03 29.38
N PHE A 19 -11.51 -5.46 28.12
CA PHE A 19 -12.60 -5.11 27.22
C PHE A 19 -13.49 -6.33 26.96
N GLY A 20 -14.80 -6.11 26.83
CA GLY A 20 -15.66 -7.06 26.12
C GLY A 20 -15.34 -7.08 24.62
N ALA A 21 -15.80 -8.10 23.88
CA ALA A 21 -15.53 -8.20 22.43
C ALA A 21 -16.00 -6.95 21.66
N ASP A 22 -17.29 -6.59 21.80
CA ASP A 22 -17.87 -5.41 21.15
C ASP A 22 -17.21 -4.09 21.62
N GLU A 23 -16.85 -4.03 22.91
CA GLU A 23 -16.19 -2.85 23.48
C GLU A 23 -14.77 -2.66 22.95
N LEU A 24 -14.05 -3.77 22.70
CA LEU A 24 -12.73 -3.74 22.10
C LEU A 24 -12.82 -3.25 20.66
N GLU A 25 -13.78 -3.77 19.89
CA GLU A 25 -13.98 -3.35 18.49
C GLU A 25 -14.29 -1.85 18.39
N GLU A 26 -15.16 -1.31 19.26
CA GLU A 26 -15.40 0.13 19.33
C GLU A 26 -14.14 0.91 19.74
N ALA A 27 -13.39 0.42 20.73
CA ALA A 27 -12.19 1.09 21.20
C ALA A 27 -11.06 1.13 20.16
N LEU A 28 -10.96 0.11 19.30
CA LEU A 28 -9.96 0.01 18.23
C LEU A 28 -10.15 1.06 17.13
N THR A 29 -11.33 1.66 17.01
CA THR A 29 -11.61 2.71 16.01
C THR A 29 -10.69 3.93 16.17
N ILE A 30 -10.21 4.24 17.38
CA ILE A 30 -9.28 5.35 17.63
C ILE A 30 -7.91 5.13 16.98
N ALA A 31 -7.55 3.86 16.78
CA ALA A 31 -6.32 3.42 16.15
C ALA A 31 -6.52 3.11 14.66
N LYS A 32 -7.72 3.40 14.12
CA LYS A 32 -8.17 2.97 12.79
C LYS A 32 -7.95 1.46 12.62
N ALA A 33 -8.23 0.69 13.67
CA ALA A 33 -7.94 -0.72 13.74
C ALA A 33 -9.24 -1.53 13.76
N GLU A 34 -9.20 -2.74 13.23
CA GLU A 34 -10.29 -3.71 13.26
C GLU A 34 -9.79 -5.10 13.61
N ILE A 35 -10.66 -5.91 14.20
CA ILE A 35 -10.37 -7.31 14.49
C ILE A 35 -10.52 -8.09 13.17
N ASP A 36 -9.42 -8.69 12.70
CA ASP A 36 -9.37 -9.40 11.41
C ASP A 36 -9.95 -10.81 11.51
N ASP A 37 -9.66 -11.51 12.62
CA ASP A 37 -10.16 -12.85 12.93
C ASP A 37 -10.70 -12.88 14.38
N PRO A 38 -11.73 -13.71 14.68
CA PRO A 38 -12.17 -13.94 16.06
C PRO A 38 -11.01 -14.39 16.96
N VAL A 39 -11.04 -13.97 18.23
CA VAL A 39 -10.05 -14.38 19.24
C VAL A 39 -9.95 -15.90 19.28
N ASP A 40 -8.73 -16.41 19.17
CA ASP A 40 -8.51 -17.85 19.16
C ASP A 40 -8.60 -18.45 20.59
N LYS A 41 -8.41 -19.77 20.69
CA LYS A 41 -8.51 -20.47 21.99
C LYS A 41 -7.36 -20.18 22.94
N ASP A 42 -6.24 -19.70 22.42
CA ASP A 42 -5.03 -19.41 23.16
C ASP A 42 -4.94 -17.92 23.56
N GLY A 43 -5.97 -17.13 23.20
CA GLY A 43 -6.06 -15.70 23.54
C GLY A 43 -5.34 -14.78 22.54
N LEU A 44 -4.97 -15.29 21.37
CA LEU A 44 -4.38 -14.50 20.29
C LEU A 44 -5.47 -13.72 19.56
N ILE A 45 -5.20 -12.43 19.33
CA ILE A 45 -6.05 -11.52 18.55
C ILE A 45 -5.26 -11.07 17.34
N LYS A 46 -5.88 -11.14 16.16
CA LYS A 46 -5.34 -10.55 14.94
C LYS A 46 -6.03 -9.22 14.68
N ILE A 47 -5.22 -8.17 14.55
CA ILE A 47 -5.69 -6.81 14.32
C ILE A 47 -5.14 -6.33 12.99
N GLU A 48 -6.04 -5.84 12.13
CA GLU A 48 -5.70 -5.10 10.92
C GLU A 48 -5.74 -3.61 11.20
N LEU A 49 -4.67 -2.91 10.83
CA LEU A 49 -4.58 -1.46 10.96
C LEU A 49 -4.87 -0.82 9.61
N ASN A 50 -5.99 -0.08 9.52
CA ASN A 50 -6.47 0.57 8.32
C ASN A 50 -5.67 1.84 7.93
N ASP A 51 -4.53 2.08 8.58
CA ASP A 51 -3.61 3.15 8.24
C ASP A 51 -2.14 2.69 8.35
N THR A 52 -1.26 3.37 7.62
CA THR A 52 0.19 3.12 7.60
C THR A 52 1.02 4.29 8.14
N ASN A 53 0.39 5.44 8.44
CA ASN A 53 1.06 6.64 8.95
C ASN A 53 1.52 6.53 10.42
N ARG A 54 0.94 5.60 11.20
CA ARG A 54 1.16 5.40 12.64
C ARG A 54 1.87 4.07 12.96
N PRO A 55 3.17 3.94 12.62
CA PRO A 55 3.94 2.73 12.91
C PRO A 55 4.10 2.46 14.42
N ASP A 56 3.83 3.44 15.28
CA ASP A 56 3.79 3.29 16.74
C ASP A 56 2.65 2.39 17.23
N LEU A 57 1.66 2.10 16.39
CA LEU A 57 0.54 1.21 16.73
C LEU A 57 0.79 -0.24 16.31
N TRP A 58 1.94 -0.55 15.70
CA TRP A 58 2.23 -1.87 15.11
C TRP A 58 2.85 -2.85 16.12
N SER A 59 2.60 -2.63 17.41
CA SER A 59 3.06 -3.44 18.53
C SER A 59 1.96 -3.53 19.59
N THR A 60 2.01 -4.58 20.40
CA THR A 60 1.02 -4.77 21.49
C THR A 60 1.09 -3.61 22.49
N ALA A 61 2.29 -3.20 22.88
CA ALA A 61 2.52 -2.09 23.80
C ALA A 61 2.05 -0.75 23.24
N GLY A 62 2.32 -0.48 21.96
CA GLY A 62 1.96 0.77 21.32
C GLY A 62 0.46 0.96 21.14
N LEU A 63 -0.25 -0.09 20.72
CA LEU A 63 -1.71 -0.09 20.65
C LEU A 63 -2.33 0.01 22.06
N GLY A 64 -1.82 -0.76 23.02
CA GLY A 64 -2.28 -0.70 24.41
C GLY A 64 -2.09 0.70 25.03
N ARG A 65 -0.95 1.36 24.76
CA ARG A 65 -0.68 2.75 25.14
C ARG A 65 -1.75 3.71 24.58
N ALA A 66 -2.10 3.58 23.31
CA ALA A 66 -3.13 4.42 22.69
C ALA A 66 -4.51 4.24 23.34
N LEU A 67 -4.93 2.98 23.56
CA LEU A 67 -6.18 2.66 24.24
C LEU A 67 -6.20 3.20 25.68
N ARG A 68 -5.10 3.02 26.41
CA ARG A 68 -4.95 3.53 27.78
C ARG A 68 -5.14 5.04 27.84
N LEU A 69 -4.44 5.78 26.99
CA LEU A 69 -4.49 7.25 26.96
C LEU A 69 -5.90 7.77 26.65
N TYR A 70 -6.57 7.16 25.67
CA TYR A 70 -7.89 7.57 25.26
C TYR A 70 -8.96 7.34 26.35
N HIS A 71 -8.86 6.22 27.09
CA HIS A 71 -9.83 5.87 28.14
C HIS A 71 -9.47 6.42 29.53
N ALA A 72 -8.20 6.75 29.81
CA ALA A 72 -7.78 7.30 31.10
C ALA A 72 -8.41 8.66 31.41
N THR A 73 -8.69 9.45 30.39
CA THR A 73 -9.50 10.67 30.50
C THR A 73 -10.96 10.31 30.24
N GLY A 74 -11.73 10.02 31.30
CA GLY A 74 -13.15 9.65 31.16
C GLY A 74 -13.98 10.65 30.32
N ASN A 75 -15.18 10.23 29.90
CA ASN A 75 -16.10 11.06 29.09
C ASN A 75 -16.80 12.19 29.87
N ALA A 76 -16.52 12.34 31.17
CA ALA A 76 -17.09 13.41 31.97
C ALA A 76 -16.33 14.73 31.71
N ALA A 77 -17.08 15.83 31.53
CA ALA A 77 -16.53 17.18 31.62
C ALA A 77 -15.82 17.30 32.98
N PRO A 78 -14.51 17.62 33.02
CA PRO A 78 -13.79 17.69 34.28
C PRO A 78 -14.36 18.86 35.09
N THR A 79 -14.91 18.55 36.26
CA THR A 79 -15.05 19.55 37.31
C THR A 79 -13.65 20.06 37.62
N SER A 80 -13.44 21.36 37.41
CA SER A 80 -12.21 22.14 37.59
C SER A 80 -11.13 21.51 38.49
N ALA A 81 -9.89 21.48 37.97
CA ALA A 81 -8.61 21.24 38.66
C ALA A 81 -7.97 19.84 38.59
N ALA A 82 -8.48 18.90 37.78
CA ALA A 82 -7.70 17.71 37.41
C ALA A 82 -6.99 17.95 36.07
N ALA A 83 -5.66 17.90 36.06
CA ALA A 83 -4.86 17.96 34.84
C ALA A 83 -5.31 16.83 33.88
N PRO A 84 -5.39 17.07 32.56
CA PRO A 84 -5.61 15.99 31.59
C PRO A 84 -4.56 14.91 31.83
N ALA A 85 -4.93 13.62 31.69
CA ALA A 85 -4.01 12.51 31.91
C ALA A 85 -2.70 12.81 31.18
N ALA A 86 -1.65 13.10 31.95
CA ALA A 86 -0.44 13.69 31.41
C ALA A 86 0.14 12.73 30.36
N ALA A 87 0.47 13.25 29.18
CA ALA A 87 1.25 12.53 28.19
C ALA A 87 2.38 11.77 28.90
N VAL A 88 2.61 10.50 28.53
CA VAL A 88 3.67 9.68 29.14
C VAL A 88 4.99 10.42 28.96
N ASN A 89 5.59 10.85 30.07
CA ASN A 89 6.86 11.56 30.02
C ASN A 89 8.00 10.54 30.08
N TYR A 90 8.68 10.36 28.96
CA TYR A 90 9.85 9.49 28.84
C TYR A 90 11.12 10.30 29.13
N ASP A 91 11.71 10.12 30.31
CA ASP A 91 12.86 10.88 30.80
C ASP A 91 14.21 10.52 30.13
N PHE A 92 14.25 9.40 29.39
CA PHE A 92 15.43 8.93 28.68
C PHE A 92 15.65 9.58 27.30
N PHE A 93 14.73 10.42 26.82
CA PHE A 93 14.90 11.07 25.52
C PHE A 93 15.90 12.22 25.55
N SER A 94 16.90 12.11 24.68
CA SER A 94 17.79 13.21 24.40
C SER A 94 17.13 14.25 23.50
N ARG A 95 17.55 15.50 23.64
CA ARG A 95 17.25 16.58 22.68
C ARG A 95 18.55 17.05 22.05
N PRO A 96 18.56 17.58 20.81
CA PRO A 96 19.79 18.04 20.16
C PRO A 96 20.63 19.01 21.02
N GLU A 97 19.96 19.88 21.79
CA GLU A 97 20.58 20.89 22.67
C GLU A 97 20.82 20.38 24.11
N SER A 98 20.29 19.21 24.47
CA SER A 98 20.30 18.68 25.84
C SER A 98 20.33 17.14 25.81
N PRO A 99 21.49 16.54 25.51
CA PRO A 99 21.64 15.09 25.49
C PRO A 99 21.58 14.50 26.92
N VAL A 100 20.96 13.34 27.06
CA VAL A 100 20.95 12.56 28.31
C VAL A 100 22.27 11.78 28.45
N GLU A 101 22.68 11.48 29.68
CA GLU A 101 23.92 10.76 29.95
C GLU A 101 23.87 9.31 29.42
N ALA A 102 24.75 8.99 28.46
CA ALA A 102 24.85 7.66 27.87
C ALA A 102 25.81 6.71 28.64
N GLY A 103 26.51 7.21 29.66
CA GLY A 103 27.55 6.44 30.36
C GLY A 103 28.69 6.02 29.41
N ASN A 104 29.12 4.75 29.47
CA ASN A 104 30.14 4.19 28.56
C ASN A 104 29.55 3.64 27.24
N ARG A 105 28.23 3.65 27.07
CA ARG A 105 27.54 3.06 25.91
C ARG A 105 27.74 3.95 24.68
N ARG A 106 28.55 3.46 23.75
CA ARG A 106 28.98 4.25 22.60
C ARG A 106 29.10 3.42 21.33
N ILE A 107 28.70 4.01 20.21
CA ILE A 107 28.91 3.49 18.85
C ILE A 107 29.83 4.45 18.10
N VAL A 108 30.83 3.91 17.41
CA VAL A 108 31.70 4.65 16.50
C VAL A 108 31.42 4.21 15.07
N VAL A 109 31.02 5.15 14.23
CA VAL A 109 30.69 4.91 12.81
C VAL A 109 31.92 5.14 11.94
N ASP A 110 32.13 4.26 10.97
CA ASP A 110 33.20 4.38 9.98
C ASP A 110 32.84 5.36 8.85
N SER A 111 33.84 6.11 8.38
CA SER A 111 33.72 7.12 7.33
C SER A 111 33.24 6.53 6.00
N GLU A 112 33.62 5.28 5.72
CA GLU A 112 33.23 4.59 4.48
C GLU A 112 31.72 4.28 4.43
N LEU A 113 30.99 4.35 5.54
CA LEU A 113 29.55 4.07 5.52
C LEU A 113 28.71 5.21 4.94
N ALA A 114 29.27 6.42 4.80
CA ALA A 114 28.56 7.63 4.36
C ALA A 114 27.77 7.44 3.05
N GLU A 115 28.37 6.75 2.07
CA GLU A 115 27.80 6.53 0.73
C GLU A 115 27.15 5.15 0.58
N ARG A 116 27.06 4.37 1.67
CA ARG A 116 26.56 2.99 1.67
C ARG A 116 25.30 2.91 2.52
N ARG A 117 25.46 2.66 3.81
CA ARG A 117 24.38 2.61 4.80
C ARG A 117 24.80 3.47 5.99
N PRO A 118 24.57 4.79 5.92
CA PRO A 118 25.25 5.74 6.80
C PRO A 118 24.79 5.67 8.26
N TYR A 119 23.50 5.48 8.52
CA TYR A 119 22.95 5.81 9.83
C TYR A 119 22.78 4.58 10.74
N ILE A 120 23.04 4.78 12.03
CA ILE A 120 22.72 3.86 13.12
C ILE A 120 22.19 4.63 14.34
N ALA A 121 21.17 4.09 14.98
CA ALA A 121 20.66 4.56 16.27
C ALA A 121 20.47 3.35 17.18
N ALA A 122 20.65 3.54 18.47
CA ALA A 122 20.55 2.44 19.42
C ALA A 122 20.13 2.93 20.81
N PHE A 123 19.70 1.99 21.62
CA PHE A 123 19.54 2.14 23.05
C PHE A 123 19.80 0.78 23.71
N ALA A 124 20.05 0.80 25.01
CA ALA A 124 20.09 -0.41 25.81
C ALA A 124 18.91 -0.42 26.78
N ILE A 125 18.59 -1.59 27.32
CA ILE A 125 17.57 -1.73 28.36
C ILE A 125 18.09 -2.62 29.48
N SER A 126 17.60 -2.34 30.69
CA SER A 126 17.75 -3.24 31.84
C SER A 126 16.41 -3.42 32.54
N GLY A 127 16.12 -4.61 33.04
CA GLY A 127 14.86 -4.87 33.72
C GLY A 127 14.71 -6.32 34.16
N PRO A 128 13.46 -6.79 34.35
CA PRO A 128 13.20 -8.20 34.61
C PRO A 128 13.67 -9.07 33.43
N PRO A 129 13.94 -10.36 33.66
CA PRO A 129 14.24 -11.30 32.57
C PRO A 129 13.14 -11.27 31.51
N ILE A 130 13.51 -11.19 30.22
CA ILE A 130 12.54 -11.12 29.13
C ILE A 130 11.72 -12.42 29.07
N ALA A 131 10.39 -12.27 29.16
CA ALA A 131 9.46 -13.37 29.00
C ALA A 131 9.32 -13.75 27.51
N GLU A 132 8.98 -15.00 27.24
CA GLU A 132 8.77 -15.52 25.88
C GLU A 132 7.76 -14.67 25.09
N VAL A 133 6.61 -14.34 25.69
CA VAL A 133 5.58 -13.51 25.07
C VAL A 133 6.09 -12.12 24.65
N LEU A 134 6.91 -11.47 25.47
CA LEU A 134 7.47 -10.16 25.14
C LEU A 134 8.56 -10.26 24.07
N LEU A 135 9.35 -11.35 24.08
CA LEU A 135 10.33 -11.60 23.05
C LEU A 135 9.66 -11.81 21.68
N ASP A 136 8.56 -12.56 21.64
CA ASP A 136 7.76 -12.76 20.43
C ASP A 136 7.15 -11.45 19.91
N ASP A 137 6.60 -10.60 20.80
CA ASP A 137 6.07 -9.28 20.43
C ASP A 137 7.18 -8.33 19.92
N LEU A 138 8.39 -8.39 20.50
CA LEU A 138 9.55 -7.63 20.03
C LEU A 138 10.03 -8.11 18.65
N ILE A 139 10.05 -9.43 18.41
CA ILE A 139 10.39 -10.01 17.11
C ILE A 139 9.34 -9.61 16.07
N GLN A 140 8.05 -9.68 16.40
CA GLN A 140 7.00 -9.19 15.52
C GLN A 140 7.19 -7.71 15.20
N THR A 141 7.39 -6.88 16.22
CA THR A 141 7.61 -5.43 16.05
C THR A 141 8.81 -5.17 15.13
N GLN A 142 9.90 -5.92 15.31
CA GLN A 142 11.05 -5.91 14.40
C GLN A 142 10.62 -6.18 12.96
N GLU A 143 9.87 -7.26 12.72
CA GLU A 143 9.42 -7.65 11.40
C GLU A 143 8.50 -6.61 10.77
N LYS A 144 7.50 -6.08 11.51
CA LYS A 144 6.56 -5.08 10.97
C LYS A 144 7.27 -3.77 10.65
N LEU A 145 8.11 -3.25 11.55
CA LEU A 145 8.87 -2.02 11.31
C LEU A 145 9.87 -2.20 10.17
N CYS A 146 10.62 -3.31 10.12
CA CYS A 146 11.60 -3.54 9.06
C CYS A 146 10.97 -3.84 7.69
N TRP A 147 9.86 -4.57 7.66
CA TRP A 147 9.21 -5.00 6.42
C TRP A 147 8.38 -3.89 5.80
N ASN A 148 7.48 -3.27 6.58
CA ASN A 148 6.56 -2.26 6.09
C ASN A 148 7.23 -0.88 6.07
N TYR A 149 7.61 -0.36 7.24
CA TYR A 149 8.19 0.99 7.35
C TYR A 149 9.60 1.06 6.74
N GLY A 150 10.41 0.03 6.97
CA GLY A 150 11.76 -0.15 6.46
C GLY A 150 11.86 -0.66 5.01
N ARG A 151 10.74 -0.86 4.31
CA ARG A 151 10.66 -1.33 2.91
C ARG A 151 11.46 -2.61 2.65
N LYS A 152 11.14 -3.68 3.39
CA LYS A 152 11.88 -4.95 3.41
C LYS A 152 13.36 -4.75 3.74
N ARG A 153 13.62 -4.08 4.86
CA ARG A 153 14.94 -3.75 5.41
C ARG A 153 15.82 -2.77 4.61
N LYS A 154 15.39 -2.38 3.41
CA LYS A 154 16.12 -1.44 2.55
C LYS A 154 16.42 -0.13 3.28
N ALA A 155 15.41 0.46 3.93
CA ALA A 155 15.53 1.74 4.64
C ALA A 155 15.92 1.57 6.11
N ILE A 156 15.37 0.57 6.82
CA ILE A 156 15.59 0.36 8.27
C ILE A 156 15.74 -1.14 8.53
N ALA A 157 16.78 -1.53 9.23
CA ALA A 157 16.96 -2.89 9.75
C ALA A 157 17.29 -2.80 11.23
N MET A 158 16.66 -3.64 12.04
CA MET A 158 16.77 -3.62 13.49
C MET A 158 17.42 -4.91 13.98
N GLY A 159 18.33 -4.78 14.96
CA GLY A 159 19.00 -5.88 15.63
C GLY A 159 18.78 -5.81 17.15
N VAL A 160 18.70 -6.97 17.79
CA VAL A 160 18.55 -7.13 19.24
C VAL A 160 19.66 -8.07 19.71
N TYR A 161 20.36 -7.70 20.77
CA TYR A 161 21.56 -8.38 21.25
C TYR A 161 21.58 -8.45 22.77
N ARG A 162 22.32 -9.41 23.33
CA ARG A 162 22.56 -9.49 24.77
C ARG A 162 23.62 -8.47 25.18
N GLU A 163 23.22 -7.42 25.88
CA GLU A 163 24.14 -6.32 26.24
C GLU A 163 25.30 -6.81 27.11
N ASP A 164 25.06 -7.77 28.00
CA ASP A 164 26.07 -8.32 28.91
C ASP A 164 27.29 -8.94 28.19
N LYS A 165 27.16 -9.25 26.90
CA LYS A 165 28.23 -9.79 26.06
C LYS A 165 28.95 -8.74 25.22
N ILE A 166 28.57 -7.47 25.30
CA ILE A 166 29.10 -6.39 24.46
C ILE A 166 30.15 -5.59 25.22
N GLN A 167 31.34 -5.42 24.63
CA GLN A 167 32.32 -4.44 25.10
C GLN A 167 32.25 -3.16 24.28
N TYR A 168 31.89 -2.04 24.92
CA TYR A 168 31.88 -0.73 24.26
C TYR A 168 33.31 -0.17 24.01
N PRO A 169 33.51 0.67 22.98
CA PRO A 169 32.51 1.07 21.99
C PRO A 169 32.19 -0.04 20.98
N VAL A 170 30.92 -0.12 20.59
CA VAL A 170 30.50 -0.85 19.39
C VAL A 170 31.00 -0.09 18.17
N ARG A 171 31.38 -0.80 17.11
CA ARG A 171 31.94 -0.24 15.89
C ARG A 171 31.07 -0.63 14.71
N TYR A 172 30.53 0.38 14.04
CA TYR A 172 29.79 0.20 12.80
C TYR A 172 30.73 0.50 11.62
N ARG A 173 31.09 -0.54 10.87
CA ARG A 173 32.19 -0.50 9.89
C ARG A 173 31.72 -0.90 8.49
N ALA A 174 32.46 -0.46 7.49
CA ALA A 174 32.41 -1.07 6.16
C ALA A 174 33.56 -2.07 6.04
N VAL A 175 33.26 -3.33 5.71
CA VAL A 175 34.26 -4.40 5.67
C VAL A 175 34.30 -5.10 4.33
N ASP A 176 35.43 -5.74 4.04
CA ASP A 176 35.59 -6.60 2.88
C ASP A 176 34.71 -7.87 3.06
N PRO A 177 33.73 -8.11 2.17
CA PRO A 177 32.78 -9.20 2.31
C PRO A 177 33.35 -10.60 2.02
N ASP A 178 34.51 -10.67 1.37
CA ASP A 178 35.19 -11.92 1.02
C ASP A 178 36.19 -12.32 2.12
N CYS A 179 36.74 -11.35 2.86
CA CYS A 179 37.69 -11.58 3.95
C CYS A 179 37.06 -11.62 5.35
N THR A 180 35.86 -11.08 5.54
CA THR A 180 35.21 -11.03 6.85
C THR A 180 34.32 -12.25 7.06
N THR A 181 34.59 -13.05 8.09
CA THR A 181 33.83 -14.26 8.45
C THR A 181 33.21 -14.15 9.83
N PHE A 182 32.08 -14.83 10.02
CA PHE A 182 31.50 -15.10 11.34
C PHE A 182 30.51 -16.27 11.27
N VAL A 183 30.05 -16.75 12.42
CA VAL A 183 28.98 -17.76 12.51
C VAL A 183 27.62 -17.04 12.53
N PRO A 184 26.81 -17.10 11.45
CA PRO A 184 25.50 -16.46 11.41
C PRO A 184 24.48 -17.24 12.25
N LEU A 185 23.49 -16.52 12.78
CA LEU A 185 22.42 -17.11 13.58
C LEU A 185 21.73 -18.27 12.84
N GLY A 186 21.62 -19.43 13.49
CA GLY A 186 21.01 -20.63 12.93
C GLY A 186 21.96 -21.58 12.19
N LEU A 187 23.26 -21.25 12.10
CA LEU A 187 24.32 -22.15 11.62
C LEU A 187 25.40 -22.34 12.69
N ASP A 188 26.22 -23.38 12.51
CA ASP A 188 27.28 -23.77 13.45
C ASP A 188 28.70 -23.58 12.88
N ASN A 189 28.82 -23.14 11.63
CA ASN A 189 30.09 -22.93 10.94
C ASN A 189 30.27 -21.48 10.50
N GLU A 190 31.52 -21.04 10.46
CA GLU A 190 31.85 -19.72 9.93
C GLU A 190 31.63 -19.66 8.42
N LEU A 191 31.11 -18.53 7.97
CA LEU A 191 30.95 -18.17 6.57
C LEU A 191 31.44 -16.74 6.35
N SER A 192 31.99 -16.47 5.17
CA SER A 192 32.22 -15.09 4.71
C SER A 192 30.89 -14.38 4.45
N LEU A 193 30.89 -13.05 4.45
CA LEU A 193 29.66 -12.28 4.17
C LEU A 193 29.10 -12.59 2.77
N ARG A 194 29.98 -12.83 1.79
CA ARG A 194 29.58 -13.25 0.44
C ARG A 194 28.87 -14.60 0.45
N GLN A 195 29.45 -15.59 1.15
CA GLN A 195 28.84 -16.91 1.30
C GLN A 195 27.51 -16.84 2.06
N ILE A 196 27.38 -15.95 3.05
CA ILE A 196 26.12 -15.76 3.78
C ILE A 196 25.01 -15.35 2.81
N ILE A 197 25.25 -14.39 1.91
CA ILE A 197 24.25 -13.97 0.90
C ILE A 197 23.81 -15.15 0.01
N GLU A 198 24.72 -16.02 -0.38
CA GLU A 198 24.43 -17.13 -1.30
C GLU A 198 23.78 -18.34 -0.60
N GLN A 199 24.18 -18.63 0.64
CA GLN A 199 23.88 -19.89 1.32
C GLN A 199 22.82 -19.75 2.41
N HIS A 200 22.83 -18.66 3.17
CA HIS A 200 21.94 -18.49 4.31
C HIS A 200 20.53 -18.07 3.85
N PRO A 201 19.43 -18.61 4.42
CA PRO A 201 18.06 -18.22 4.04
C PRO A 201 17.82 -16.71 4.07
N LYS A 202 18.25 -16.03 5.16
CA LYS A 202 18.17 -14.57 5.27
C LYS A 202 19.12 -13.84 4.31
N GLY A 203 20.22 -14.48 3.93
CA GLY A 203 21.13 -13.97 2.91
C GLY A 203 20.49 -13.93 1.52
N ARG A 204 19.77 -14.99 1.14
CA ARG A 204 19.02 -15.03 -0.12
C ARG A 204 17.86 -14.04 -0.13
N GLU A 205 17.23 -13.85 1.02
CA GLU A 205 16.10 -12.94 1.18
C GLU A 205 16.51 -11.45 1.12
N PHE A 206 17.58 -11.06 1.84
CA PHE A 206 17.94 -9.65 2.03
C PHE A 206 19.30 -9.25 1.44
N GLY A 207 20.12 -10.19 0.99
CA GLY A 207 21.47 -9.92 0.47
C GLY A 207 21.49 -9.02 -0.76
N GLY A 208 20.42 -9.02 -1.57
CA GLY A 208 20.27 -8.10 -2.70
C GLY A 208 20.30 -6.61 -2.33
N ILE A 209 20.11 -6.26 -1.05
CA ILE A 209 20.19 -4.88 -0.56
C ILE A 209 21.63 -4.36 -0.58
N VAL A 210 22.61 -5.24 -0.28
CA VAL A 210 24.03 -4.88 -0.18
C VAL A 210 24.88 -5.47 -1.30
N ALA A 211 24.35 -6.40 -2.09
CA ALA A 211 25.09 -7.14 -3.12
C ALA A 211 25.80 -6.25 -4.16
N ALA A 212 25.29 -5.05 -4.41
CA ALA A 212 25.89 -4.09 -5.34
C ALA A 212 27.02 -3.23 -4.71
N LEU A 213 27.22 -3.32 -3.39
CA LEU A 213 28.26 -2.58 -2.68
C LEU A 213 29.61 -3.32 -2.77
N ASP A 214 30.68 -2.55 -2.79
CA ASP A 214 32.06 -3.04 -2.74
C ASP A 214 32.48 -3.48 -1.32
N LYS A 215 31.98 -2.79 -0.30
CA LYS A 215 32.15 -3.11 1.13
C LYS A 215 30.80 -3.20 1.81
N PHE A 216 30.70 -4.11 2.79
CA PHE A 216 29.44 -4.39 3.46
C PHE A 216 29.38 -3.77 4.87
N PRO A 217 28.20 -3.29 5.32
CA PRO A 217 28.02 -2.81 6.67
C PRO A 217 28.17 -3.95 7.68
N PHE A 218 28.86 -3.71 8.79
CA PHE A 218 29.18 -4.74 9.76
C PHE A 218 29.31 -4.17 11.17
N LEU A 219 28.82 -4.90 12.17
CA LEU A 219 28.85 -4.48 13.58
C LEU A 219 29.73 -5.41 14.40
N THR A 220 30.69 -4.82 15.12
CA THR A 220 31.51 -5.53 16.13
C THR A 220 31.55 -4.75 17.43
N ASP A 221 31.84 -5.43 18.53
CA ASP A 221 32.19 -4.76 19.78
C ASP A 221 33.66 -4.31 19.78
N ASN A 222 34.16 -3.84 20.93
CA ASN A 222 35.55 -3.41 21.10
C ASN A 222 36.54 -4.56 21.28
N SER A 223 36.09 -5.77 21.63
CA SER A 223 36.91 -6.97 21.67
C SER A 223 37.10 -7.61 20.29
N GLY A 224 36.28 -7.22 19.32
CA GLY A 224 36.23 -7.79 17.97
C GLY A 224 35.14 -8.85 17.80
N ALA A 225 34.32 -9.11 18.83
CA ALA A 225 33.18 -9.99 18.73
C ALA A 225 32.13 -9.43 17.77
N VAL A 226 31.59 -10.29 16.91
CA VAL A 226 30.65 -9.90 15.87
C VAL A 226 29.24 -9.84 16.44
N LEU A 227 28.58 -8.69 16.24
CA LEU A 227 27.16 -8.51 16.56
C LEU A 227 26.32 -8.97 15.37
N SER A 228 26.51 -8.36 14.20
CA SER A 228 25.72 -8.66 13.01
C SER A 228 26.37 -8.20 11.71
N PHE A 229 25.78 -8.68 10.62
CA PHE A 229 25.94 -8.19 9.26
C PHE A 229 24.63 -7.51 8.80
N PRO A 230 24.42 -6.21 9.10
CA PRO A 230 23.22 -5.51 8.66
C PRO A 230 23.17 -5.34 7.14
N PRO A 231 21.97 -5.32 6.53
CA PRO A 231 20.65 -5.58 7.11
C PRO A 231 20.25 -7.09 7.10
N VAL A 232 21.22 -7.99 6.96
CA VAL A 232 21.01 -9.39 6.58
C VAL A 232 20.73 -10.28 7.80
N ILE A 233 21.71 -10.44 8.69
CA ILE A 233 21.63 -11.45 9.77
C ILE A 233 22.52 -11.10 10.97
N ASN A 234 22.10 -11.54 12.16
CA ASN A 234 22.85 -11.42 13.41
C ASN A 234 23.83 -12.60 13.59
N SER A 235 24.79 -12.46 14.51
CA SER A 235 25.66 -13.56 14.93
C SER A 235 24.92 -14.60 15.78
N ALA A 236 25.35 -15.84 15.72
CA ALA A 236 24.82 -16.94 16.54
C ALA A 236 25.17 -16.79 18.04
N ASP A 237 26.17 -15.97 18.38
CA ASP A 237 26.54 -15.70 19.77
C ASP A 237 25.83 -14.45 20.29
N VAL A 238 26.43 -13.27 20.18
CA VAL A 238 25.91 -12.01 20.78
C VAL A 238 24.48 -11.69 20.35
N GLY A 239 24.10 -12.03 19.11
CA GLY A 239 22.77 -11.79 18.55
C GLY A 239 21.68 -12.85 18.81
N ALA A 240 21.98 -13.93 19.54
CA ALA A 240 21.01 -14.97 19.90
C ALA A 240 20.35 -14.65 21.26
N VAL A 241 19.39 -13.73 21.25
CA VAL A 241 18.57 -13.37 22.43
C VAL A 241 17.57 -14.49 22.73
N GLN A 242 17.39 -14.80 24.02
CA GLN A 242 16.51 -15.86 24.50
C GLN A 242 15.67 -15.39 25.70
N ALA A 243 14.53 -16.05 25.92
CA ALA A 243 13.76 -15.85 27.14
C ALA A 243 14.66 -16.06 28.38
N GLY A 244 14.64 -15.12 29.31
CA GLY A 244 15.49 -15.11 30.49
C GLY A 244 16.67 -14.12 30.45
N ASP A 245 17.02 -13.55 29.30
CA ASP A 245 18.02 -12.47 29.21
C ASP A 245 17.49 -11.19 29.90
N THR A 246 18.36 -10.45 30.59
CA THR A 246 17.95 -9.29 31.42
C THR A 246 18.33 -7.92 30.84
N ASN A 247 19.48 -7.85 30.15
CA ASN A 247 19.99 -6.62 29.57
C ASN A 247 20.12 -6.80 28.06
N LEU A 248 19.43 -5.95 27.29
CA LEU A 248 19.43 -6.02 25.83
C LEU A 248 19.97 -4.73 25.24
N PHE A 249 20.73 -4.86 24.16
CA PHE A 249 21.14 -3.76 23.30
C PHE A 249 20.34 -3.85 22.01
N ILE A 250 19.67 -2.77 21.63
CA ILE A 250 18.82 -2.69 20.44
C ILE A 250 19.39 -1.60 19.54
N GLU A 251 19.60 -1.93 18.27
CA GLU A 251 20.06 -0.98 17.26
C GLU A 251 19.17 -1.02 16.02
N MET A 252 19.18 0.07 15.28
CA MET A 252 18.66 0.16 13.94
C MET A 252 19.69 0.80 13.02
N THR A 253 19.96 0.16 11.88
CA THR A 253 20.76 0.70 10.77
C THR A 253 19.88 1.09 9.59
N GLY A 254 20.29 2.09 8.82
CA GLY A 254 19.45 2.61 7.74
C GLY A 254 20.10 3.62 6.82
N THR A 255 19.32 4.06 5.83
CA THR A 255 19.73 5.04 4.82
C THR A 255 19.16 6.43 5.04
N ASP A 256 18.14 6.57 5.90
CA ASP A 256 17.55 7.85 6.30
C ASP A 256 17.48 7.93 7.83
N LEU A 257 18.03 9.01 8.39
CA LEU A 257 18.20 9.17 9.83
C LEU A 257 16.87 9.42 10.56
N LYS A 258 15.94 10.21 10.01
CA LYS A 258 14.70 10.56 10.73
C LYS A 258 13.75 9.37 10.91
N PRO A 259 13.42 8.58 9.86
CA PRO A 259 12.63 7.36 10.02
C PRO A 259 13.30 6.35 10.95
N LEU A 260 14.63 6.27 10.90
CA LEU A 260 15.41 5.38 11.76
C LEU A 260 15.36 5.80 13.24
N LEU A 261 15.49 7.10 13.54
CA LEU A 261 15.30 7.63 14.88
C LEU A 261 13.87 7.43 15.38
N LEU A 262 12.86 7.59 14.52
CA LEU A 262 11.46 7.34 14.88
C LEU A 262 11.23 5.87 15.26
N ALA A 263 11.73 4.93 14.45
CA ALA A 263 11.65 3.51 14.78
C ALA A 263 12.33 3.22 16.14
N CYS A 264 13.48 3.85 16.40
CA CYS A 264 14.20 3.75 17.66
C CYS A 264 13.36 4.25 18.84
N SER A 265 12.72 5.41 18.68
CA SER A 265 11.79 5.97 19.67
C SER A 265 10.61 5.04 19.94
N ILE A 266 9.99 4.46 18.91
CA ILE A 266 8.83 3.55 19.04
C ILE A 266 9.21 2.36 19.92
N VAL A 267 10.28 1.64 19.56
CA VAL A 267 10.68 0.43 20.30
C VAL A 267 11.15 0.77 21.72
N ALA A 268 11.82 1.91 21.91
CA ALA A 268 12.21 2.38 23.24
C ALA A 268 10.99 2.69 24.13
N CYS A 269 9.98 3.39 23.60
CA CYS A 269 8.73 3.67 24.31
C CYS A 269 7.98 2.39 24.65
N ASP A 270 7.90 1.44 23.72
CA ASP A 270 7.20 0.16 23.92
C ASP A 270 7.86 -0.68 25.04
N LEU A 271 9.19 -0.73 25.07
CA LEU A 271 9.93 -1.42 26.13
C LEU A 271 9.83 -0.69 27.48
N ALA A 272 9.79 0.64 27.48
CA ALA A 272 9.53 1.42 28.69
C ALA A 272 8.12 1.15 29.24
N ASP A 273 7.10 1.08 28.38
CA ASP A 273 5.74 0.69 28.75
C ASP A 273 5.67 -0.76 29.26
N ALA A 274 6.56 -1.64 28.79
CA ALA A 274 6.75 -3.00 29.31
C ALA A 274 7.44 -3.05 30.69
N GLY A 275 7.89 -1.92 31.23
CA GLY A 275 8.50 -1.80 32.56
C GLY A 275 10.02 -1.87 32.57
N TYR A 276 10.68 -1.76 31.41
CA TYR A 276 12.14 -1.73 31.33
C TYR A 276 12.67 -0.30 31.52
N THR A 277 13.86 -0.20 32.09
CA THR A 277 14.62 1.06 32.10
C THR A 277 15.40 1.17 30.80
N VAL A 278 15.18 2.25 30.06
CA VAL A 278 15.89 2.55 28.81
C VAL A 278 17.15 3.36 29.11
N HIS A 279 18.28 2.89 28.59
CA HIS A 279 19.60 3.49 28.71
C HIS A 279 20.02 4.09 27.36
N PRO A 280 20.25 5.41 27.28
CA PRO A 280 20.69 6.04 26.05
C PRO A 280 22.07 5.57 25.58
N VAL A 281 22.28 5.62 24.26
CA VAL A 281 23.55 5.26 23.59
C VAL A 281 24.03 6.45 22.77
N GLN A 282 25.31 6.79 22.91
CA GLN A 282 25.95 7.84 22.11
C GLN A 282 26.49 7.26 20.79
N VAL A 283 26.12 7.86 19.66
CA VAL A 283 26.63 7.52 18.32
C VAL A 283 27.53 8.64 17.80
N GLU A 284 28.75 8.29 17.43
CA GLU A 284 29.77 9.19 16.89
C GLU A 284 29.92 8.98 15.38
N TYR A 285 29.57 10.01 14.61
CA TYR A 285 29.67 10.05 13.15
C TYR A 285 30.91 10.83 12.70
N PRO A 286 31.67 10.32 11.71
CA PRO A 286 32.81 11.04 11.14
C PRO A 286 32.40 12.09 10.09
N TYR A 287 31.11 12.18 9.76
CA TYR A 287 30.52 13.13 8.80
C TYR A 287 29.30 13.82 9.39
N ASP A 288 28.87 14.90 8.75
CA ASP A 288 27.74 15.71 9.22
C ASP A 288 26.41 14.97 9.05
N THR A 289 25.56 15.06 10.07
CA THR A 289 24.18 14.58 10.04
C THR A 289 23.22 15.75 10.30
N PRO A 290 21.91 15.61 10.02
CA PRO A 290 20.91 16.61 10.38
C PRO A 290 20.89 17.06 11.85
N PHE A 291 21.43 16.25 12.78
CA PHE A 291 21.44 16.53 14.22
C PHE A 291 22.85 16.61 14.81
N GLY A 292 23.87 16.84 13.98
CA GLY A 292 25.26 16.94 14.40
C GLY A 292 26.03 15.61 14.32
N ARG A 293 27.33 15.65 14.61
CA ARG A 293 28.22 14.48 14.52
C ARG A 293 28.14 13.53 15.71
N THR A 294 27.55 13.98 16.80
CA THR A 294 27.31 13.16 17.98
C THR A 294 25.83 13.19 18.29
N ILE A 295 25.18 12.03 18.22
CA ILE A 295 23.76 11.87 18.51
C ILE A 295 23.64 10.91 19.69
N VAL A 296 22.89 11.30 20.72
CA VAL A 296 22.49 10.37 21.78
C VAL A 296 21.07 9.91 21.47
N SER A 297 20.88 8.62 21.25
CA SER A 297 19.57 8.01 21.00
C SER A 297 19.06 7.25 22.24
N PRO A 298 17.74 7.21 22.50
CA PRO A 298 16.65 7.79 21.69
C PRO A 298 16.64 9.32 21.68
N LEU A 299 16.30 9.91 20.52
CA LEU A 299 16.35 11.37 20.28
C LEU A 299 14.95 11.90 19.95
N TYR A 300 14.49 12.91 20.69
CA TYR A 300 13.28 13.66 20.36
C TYR A 300 13.61 14.77 19.37
N PHE A 301 13.11 14.64 18.13
CA PHE A 301 13.41 15.56 17.02
C PHE A 301 12.18 16.19 16.37
N GLN A 302 10.98 15.82 16.85
CA GLN A 302 9.71 16.32 16.35
C GLN A 302 9.58 17.82 16.58
N LYS A 303 8.86 18.49 15.68
CA LYS A 303 8.56 19.92 15.79
C LYS A 303 7.12 20.12 16.23
N PRO A 304 6.83 21.15 17.06
CA PRO A 304 5.46 21.53 17.35
C PRO A 304 4.73 21.97 16.08
N VAL A 305 3.43 21.70 16.02
CA VAL A 305 2.54 22.13 14.93
C VAL A 305 1.40 22.94 15.53
N SER A 306 1.11 24.10 14.94
CA SER A 306 0.06 24.99 15.42
C SER A 306 -1.10 25.06 14.43
N VAL A 307 -2.32 25.19 14.96
CA VAL A 307 -3.55 25.35 14.19
C VAL A 307 -4.44 26.41 14.84
N GLU A 308 -5.08 27.24 14.02
CA GLU A 308 -6.09 28.18 14.51
C GLU A 308 -7.34 27.41 14.92
N LEU A 309 -7.89 27.71 16.11
CA LEU A 309 -9.11 27.09 16.62
C LEU A 309 -10.26 27.26 15.63
N ALA A 310 -10.44 28.47 15.08
CA ALA A 310 -11.46 28.76 14.07
C ALA A 310 -11.29 27.93 12.77
N TYR A 311 -10.05 27.59 12.42
CA TYR A 311 -9.78 26.70 11.28
C TYR A 311 -10.24 25.26 11.59
N ALA A 312 -9.93 24.77 12.79
CA ALA A 312 -10.36 23.45 13.26
C ALA A 312 -11.89 23.36 13.34
N GLU A 313 -12.57 24.34 13.93
CA GLU A 313 -14.04 24.40 14.01
C GLU A 313 -14.69 24.35 12.64
N ARG A 314 -14.17 25.13 11.67
CA ARG A 314 -14.69 25.15 10.31
C ARG A 314 -14.56 23.81 9.61
N LEU A 315 -13.46 23.09 9.82
CA LEU A 315 -13.22 21.80 9.17
C LEU A 315 -14.01 20.68 9.83
N LEU A 316 -14.14 20.72 11.17
CA LEU A 316 -14.88 19.74 11.96
C LEU A 316 -16.40 19.95 11.96
N GLY A 317 -16.86 21.16 11.67
CA GLY A 317 -18.28 21.51 11.69
C GLY A 317 -18.88 21.63 13.10
N VAL A 318 -18.06 21.67 14.15
CA VAL A 318 -18.50 21.80 15.55
C VAL A 318 -17.74 22.93 16.24
N ALA A 319 -18.41 23.63 17.16
CA ALA A 319 -17.75 24.61 18.00
C ALA A 319 -16.86 23.91 19.04
N LEU A 320 -15.66 24.45 19.26
CA LEU A 320 -14.69 23.93 20.21
C LEU A 320 -14.09 25.09 20.99
N ASN A 321 -13.96 24.94 22.31
CA ASN A 321 -13.15 25.88 23.10
C ASN A 321 -11.72 25.38 23.29
N GLU A 322 -10.83 26.27 23.75
CA GLU A 322 -9.40 26.00 23.95
C GLU A 322 -9.13 24.83 24.91
N ASP A 323 -9.86 24.77 26.03
CA ASP A 323 -9.70 23.73 27.05
C ASP A 323 -10.16 22.36 26.50
N GLU A 324 -11.27 22.33 25.78
CA GLU A 324 -11.77 21.13 25.10
C GLU A 324 -10.77 20.62 24.07
N ALA A 325 -10.19 21.50 23.26
CA ALA A 325 -9.20 21.13 22.26
C ALA A 325 -7.95 20.50 22.89
N VAL A 326 -7.42 21.11 23.96
CA VAL A 326 -6.28 20.54 24.71
C VAL A 326 -6.64 19.20 25.32
N GLN A 327 -7.85 19.04 25.87
CA GLN A 327 -8.31 17.78 26.43
C GLN A 327 -8.43 16.68 25.36
N ARG A 328 -8.95 17.02 24.16
CA ARG A 328 -9.12 16.05 23.06
C ARG A 328 -7.78 15.61 22.46
N LEU A 329 -6.83 16.53 22.32
CA LEU A 329 -5.46 16.17 21.96
C LEU A 329 -4.79 15.30 23.03
N GLY A 330 -5.05 15.59 24.31
CA GLY A 330 -4.58 14.76 25.42
C GLY A 330 -5.05 13.30 25.35
N LYS A 331 -6.30 13.05 24.93
CA LYS A 331 -6.82 11.70 24.66
C LYS A 331 -6.00 10.93 23.63
N MET A 332 -5.42 11.63 22.66
CA MET A 332 -4.57 11.05 21.62
C MET A 332 -3.09 10.97 22.03
N GLY A 333 -2.76 11.27 23.29
CA GLY A 333 -1.39 11.30 23.80
C GLY A 333 -0.60 12.52 23.35
N VAL A 334 -1.27 13.55 22.81
CA VAL A 334 -0.61 14.76 22.30
C VAL A 334 -0.66 15.84 23.37
N ARG A 335 0.52 16.24 23.86
CA ARG A 335 0.61 17.42 24.71
C ARG A 335 0.27 18.65 23.87
N ALA A 336 -0.60 19.52 24.37
CA ALA A 336 -0.99 20.73 23.67
C ALA A 336 -1.14 21.91 24.62
N GLU A 337 -0.94 23.10 24.08
CA GLU A 337 -1.18 24.38 24.74
C GLU A 337 -2.09 25.21 23.83
N ALA A 338 -3.06 25.92 24.39
CA ALA A 338 -3.95 26.79 23.64
C ALA A 338 -3.98 28.19 24.27
N ALA A 339 -3.88 29.21 23.44
CA ALA A 339 -3.99 30.60 23.87
C ALA A 339 -4.38 31.51 22.71
N SER A 340 -5.31 32.43 22.96
CA SER A 340 -5.73 33.47 22.00
C SER A 340 -6.20 32.91 20.64
N GLY A 341 -6.90 31.77 20.66
CA GLY A 341 -7.42 31.09 19.48
C GLY A 341 -6.41 30.26 18.69
N LEU A 342 -5.19 30.06 19.22
CA LEU A 342 -4.15 29.24 18.61
C LEU A 342 -3.84 28.02 19.48
N ILE A 343 -3.95 26.82 18.90
CA ILE A 343 -3.57 25.56 19.54
C ILE A 343 -2.19 25.18 19.02
N THR A 344 -1.26 24.86 19.92
CA THR A 344 0.06 24.31 19.59
C THR A 344 0.19 22.91 20.13
N ALA A 345 0.23 21.93 19.23
CA ALA A 345 0.42 20.53 19.53
C ALA A 345 1.90 20.16 19.52
N TYR A 346 2.31 19.34 20.48
CA TYR A 346 3.65 18.79 20.61
C TYR A 346 3.55 17.27 20.37
N PRO A 347 3.91 16.79 19.16
CA PRO A 347 3.85 15.37 18.84
C PRO A 347 4.65 14.55 19.88
N PRO A 348 4.11 13.40 20.34
CA PRO A 348 4.85 12.53 21.25
C PRO A 348 6.05 11.89 20.54
N GLU A 349 6.98 11.36 21.32
CA GLU A 349 8.31 10.92 20.86
C GLU A 349 8.26 9.79 19.82
N TYR A 350 7.22 8.96 19.88
CA TYR A 350 6.94 7.83 19.00
C TYR A 350 6.12 8.20 17.75
N ARG A 351 5.75 9.47 17.56
CA ARG A 351 4.98 9.96 16.39
C ARG A 351 5.77 10.96 15.57
N ASN A 352 5.59 10.94 14.26
CA ASN A 352 6.18 11.93 13.34
C ASN A 352 5.27 12.19 12.11
N ASP A 353 3.97 12.01 12.31
CA ASP A 353 2.91 12.13 11.31
C ASP A 353 2.28 13.55 11.26
N PHE A 354 2.73 14.47 12.13
CA PHE A 354 2.27 15.87 12.15
C PHE A 354 3.05 16.72 11.14
N LEU A 355 2.61 16.72 9.89
CA LEU A 355 3.22 17.45 8.78
C LEU A 355 2.46 18.73 8.41
N HIS A 356 1.18 18.82 8.81
CA HIS A 356 0.27 19.89 8.49
C HIS A 356 -0.69 20.17 9.67
N PRO A 357 -1.22 21.40 9.83
CA PRO A 357 -2.24 21.69 10.84
C PRO A 357 -3.47 20.76 10.82
N VAL A 358 -3.77 20.14 9.68
CA VAL A 358 -4.87 19.17 9.53
C VAL A 358 -4.63 17.89 10.32
N ASP A 359 -3.37 17.49 10.55
CA ASP A 359 -3.06 16.30 11.37
C ASP A 359 -3.43 16.55 12.84
N VAL A 360 -3.34 17.81 13.30
CA VAL A 360 -3.86 18.22 14.61
C VAL A 360 -5.38 18.18 14.62
N VAL A 361 -6.04 18.57 13.52
CA VAL A 361 -7.51 18.51 13.40
C VAL A 361 -8.02 17.07 13.36
N GLU A 362 -7.28 16.14 12.74
CA GLU A 362 -7.59 14.72 12.76
C GLU A 362 -7.54 14.16 14.20
N ASP A 363 -6.47 14.43 14.93
CA ASP A 363 -6.37 14.00 16.33
C ASP A 363 -7.45 14.64 17.22
N LEU A 364 -7.83 15.90 16.95
CA LEU A 364 -8.98 16.54 17.59
C LEU A 364 -10.28 15.78 17.28
N MET A 365 -10.51 15.40 16.03
CA MET A 365 -11.69 14.63 15.60
C MET A 365 -11.78 13.28 16.33
N ILE A 366 -10.67 12.53 16.37
CA ILE A 366 -10.63 11.22 17.02
C ILE A 366 -10.80 11.38 18.53
N GLY A 367 -10.08 12.32 19.16
CA GLY A 367 -10.20 12.62 20.59
C GLY A 367 -11.58 13.15 21.00
N TYR A 368 -12.29 13.82 20.09
CA TYR A 368 -13.68 14.23 20.28
C TYR A 368 -14.62 13.02 20.30
N GLY A 369 -14.37 12.07 19.40
CA GLY A 369 -15.15 10.85 19.18
C GLY A 369 -15.99 10.98 17.91
N MET A 370 -15.73 10.14 16.91
CA MET A 370 -16.37 10.25 15.58
C MET A 370 -17.91 10.15 15.64
N ASN A 371 -18.45 9.35 16.55
CA ASN A 371 -19.91 9.18 16.74
C ASN A 371 -20.60 10.42 17.34
N ALA A 372 -19.85 11.40 17.85
CA ALA A 372 -20.40 12.62 18.44
C ALA A 372 -20.70 13.72 17.41
N PHE A 373 -20.29 13.54 16.15
CA PHE A 373 -20.54 14.51 15.09
C PHE A 373 -21.96 14.34 14.51
N PRO A 374 -22.77 15.40 14.46
CA PRO A 374 -24.08 15.34 13.83
C PRO A 374 -23.93 15.19 12.31
N SER A 375 -24.78 14.36 11.71
CA SER A 375 -24.86 14.27 10.25
C SER A 375 -25.51 15.53 9.68
N GLU A 376 -24.80 16.24 8.80
CA GLU A 376 -25.33 17.38 8.04
C GLU A 376 -25.34 17.09 6.53
N PRO A 377 -26.45 17.33 5.81
CA PRO A 377 -26.44 17.24 4.36
C PRO A 377 -25.66 18.41 3.74
N PRO A 378 -25.05 18.22 2.56
CA PRO A 378 -24.46 19.32 1.80
C PRO A 378 -25.48 20.45 1.58
N ARG A 379 -25.06 21.70 1.81
CA ARG A 379 -25.94 22.88 1.67
C ARG A 379 -26.03 23.37 0.23
N ASP A 380 -25.04 23.03 -0.60
CA ASP A 380 -24.97 23.46 -1.99
C ASP A 380 -25.81 22.55 -2.89
N PHE A 381 -26.82 23.14 -3.52
CA PHE A 381 -27.62 22.43 -4.52
C PHE A 381 -26.91 22.43 -5.87
N THR A 382 -26.70 21.24 -6.44
CA THR A 382 -26.20 21.07 -7.81
C THR A 382 -27.08 20.07 -8.56
N VAL A 383 -27.21 20.27 -9.87
CA VAL A 383 -27.95 19.34 -10.75
C VAL A 383 -26.95 18.44 -11.44
N GLY A 384 -26.93 17.17 -11.06
CA GLY A 384 -26.17 16.13 -11.76
C GLY A 384 -26.77 15.87 -13.16
N ARG A 385 -25.91 15.64 -14.14
CA ARG A 385 -26.30 15.20 -15.50
C ARG A 385 -25.38 14.08 -15.96
N LEU A 386 -25.93 13.16 -16.75
CA LEU A 386 -25.13 12.18 -17.47
C LEU A 386 -24.34 12.89 -18.58
N THR A 387 -23.18 12.35 -18.92
CA THR A 387 -22.45 12.78 -20.11
C THR A 387 -23.22 12.35 -21.36
N GLU A 388 -23.07 13.09 -22.45
CA GLU A 388 -23.73 12.75 -23.72
C GLU A 388 -23.31 11.37 -24.22
N ALA A 389 -22.04 10.99 -24.02
CA ALA A 389 -21.53 9.66 -24.33
C ALA A 389 -22.26 8.54 -23.56
N GLU A 390 -22.60 8.76 -22.28
CA GLU A 390 -23.32 7.77 -21.47
C GLU A 390 -24.80 7.68 -21.88
N ILE A 391 -25.43 8.82 -22.18
CA ILE A 391 -26.81 8.85 -22.71
C ILE A 391 -26.87 8.06 -24.03
N PHE A 392 -25.96 8.36 -24.95
CA PHE A 392 -25.87 7.70 -26.25
C PHE A 392 -25.58 6.20 -26.12
N SER A 393 -24.64 5.81 -25.25
CA SER A 393 -24.34 4.40 -24.99
C SER A 393 -25.55 3.63 -24.46
N ARG A 394 -26.36 4.24 -23.58
CA ARG A 394 -27.61 3.62 -23.09
C ARG A 394 -28.66 3.48 -24.16
N GLU A 395 -28.76 4.44 -25.06
CA GLU A 395 -29.66 4.38 -26.21
C GLU A 395 -29.27 3.21 -27.12
N VAL A 396 -28.01 3.08 -27.50
CA VAL A 396 -27.49 1.95 -28.30
C VAL A 396 -27.76 0.61 -27.62
N LYS A 397 -27.51 0.49 -26.31
CA LYS A 397 -27.82 -0.73 -25.53
C LYS A 397 -29.30 -1.07 -25.60
N THR A 398 -30.17 -0.08 -25.41
CA THR A 398 -31.63 -0.27 -25.44
C THR A 398 -32.10 -0.75 -26.81
N LEU A 399 -31.54 -0.21 -27.89
CA LEU A 399 -31.85 -0.63 -29.25
C LEU A 399 -31.43 -2.08 -29.49
N LEU A 400 -30.21 -2.48 -29.12
CA LEU A 400 -29.77 -3.87 -29.32
C LEU A 400 -30.56 -4.88 -28.50
N VAL A 401 -30.93 -4.54 -27.26
CA VAL A 401 -31.86 -5.37 -26.47
C VAL A 401 -33.22 -5.48 -27.17
N GLY A 402 -33.74 -4.37 -27.70
CA GLY A 402 -34.98 -4.37 -28.50
C GLY A 402 -34.89 -5.20 -29.79
N MET A 403 -33.69 -5.32 -30.36
CA MET A 403 -33.38 -6.15 -31.53
C MET A 403 -33.13 -7.64 -31.18
N GLY A 404 -33.22 -8.00 -29.89
CA GLY A 404 -33.11 -9.38 -29.42
C GLY A 404 -31.70 -9.81 -28.98
N TYR A 405 -30.74 -8.88 -28.90
CA TYR A 405 -29.40 -9.18 -28.39
C TYR A 405 -29.36 -9.24 -26.86
N GLN A 406 -28.51 -10.12 -26.34
CA GLN A 406 -28.17 -10.23 -24.93
C GLN A 406 -26.88 -9.45 -24.63
N GLU A 407 -26.94 -8.51 -23.68
CA GLU A 407 -25.76 -7.77 -23.22
C GLU A 407 -24.85 -8.70 -22.41
N MET A 408 -23.54 -8.62 -22.69
CA MET A 408 -22.44 -9.27 -22.00
C MET A 408 -21.51 -8.20 -21.41
N ILE A 409 -20.76 -8.58 -20.37
CA ILE A 409 -19.78 -7.70 -19.72
C ILE A 409 -18.49 -8.48 -19.52
N PHE A 410 -17.40 -8.02 -20.14
CA PHE A 410 -16.09 -8.66 -20.04
C PHE A 410 -15.05 -7.77 -19.34
N ASN A 411 -13.96 -8.39 -18.89
CA ASN A 411 -12.81 -7.68 -18.34
C ASN A 411 -12.11 -6.86 -19.44
N TYR A 412 -11.53 -5.70 -19.13
CA TYR A 412 -10.76 -4.94 -20.12
C TYR A 412 -9.39 -5.54 -20.41
N LEU A 413 -8.90 -6.40 -19.52
CA LEU A 413 -7.63 -7.10 -19.66
C LEU A 413 -7.85 -8.52 -20.17
N GLY A 414 -6.93 -8.99 -20.99
CA GLY A 414 -6.95 -10.33 -21.56
C GLY A 414 -5.58 -10.83 -21.95
N SER A 415 -5.56 -12.08 -22.43
CA SER A 415 -4.32 -12.75 -22.81
C SER A 415 -3.89 -12.39 -24.24
N ARG A 416 -2.59 -12.57 -24.52
CA ARG A 416 -2.07 -12.57 -25.89
C ARG A 416 -2.82 -13.56 -26.77
N ARG A 417 -3.10 -14.76 -26.23
CA ARG A 417 -3.76 -15.82 -26.97
C ARG A 417 -5.11 -15.36 -27.51
N ASP A 418 -5.91 -14.72 -26.67
CA ASP A 418 -7.27 -14.33 -26.99
C ASP A 418 -7.29 -13.12 -27.93
N PHE A 419 -6.52 -12.07 -27.65
CA PHE A 419 -6.57 -10.85 -28.46
C PHE A 419 -5.75 -10.92 -29.75
N ILE A 420 -4.73 -11.79 -29.80
CA ILE A 420 -3.78 -11.87 -30.90
C ILE A 420 -3.80 -13.25 -31.57
N ASP A 421 -3.45 -14.30 -30.85
CA ASP A 421 -3.17 -15.60 -31.50
C ASP A 421 -4.42 -16.23 -32.13
N ASN A 422 -5.59 -16.08 -31.49
CA ASN A 422 -6.86 -16.60 -32.00
C ASN A 422 -7.46 -15.71 -33.09
N MET A 423 -7.12 -14.42 -33.11
CA MET A 423 -7.71 -13.43 -34.02
C MET A 423 -6.94 -13.25 -35.32
N TYR A 424 -5.64 -13.60 -35.34
CA TYR A 424 -4.76 -13.33 -36.48
C TYR A 424 -3.94 -14.56 -36.89
N SER A 425 -3.64 -14.67 -38.19
CA SER A 425 -2.74 -15.69 -38.72
C SER A 425 -1.32 -15.53 -38.18
N HIS A 426 -0.52 -16.60 -38.21
CA HIS A 426 0.83 -16.62 -37.62
C HIS A 426 1.71 -15.45 -38.10
N GLU A 427 1.65 -15.12 -39.39
CA GLU A 427 2.44 -14.04 -40.01
C GLU A 427 2.01 -12.64 -39.54
N GLN A 428 0.78 -12.47 -39.06
CA GLN A 428 0.20 -11.18 -38.67
C GLN A 428 0.29 -10.91 -37.15
N ARG A 429 0.55 -11.93 -36.33
CA ARG A 429 0.52 -11.83 -34.86
C ARG A 429 1.49 -10.79 -34.30
N THR A 430 2.67 -10.63 -34.89
CA THR A 430 3.65 -9.64 -34.42
C THR A 430 3.13 -8.22 -34.60
N ALA A 431 2.67 -7.88 -35.81
CA ALA A 431 2.12 -6.56 -36.10
C ALA A 431 0.86 -6.26 -35.26
N ALA A 432 -0.01 -7.26 -35.08
CA ALA A 432 -1.21 -7.12 -34.25
C ALA A 432 -0.85 -6.88 -32.76
N ALA A 433 0.14 -7.59 -32.23
CA ALA A 433 0.60 -7.39 -30.85
C ALA A 433 1.22 -5.99 -30.65
N ASP A 434 2.00 -5.51 -31.63
CA ASP A 434 2.63 -4.19 -31.59
C ASP A 434 1.60 -3.05 -31.66
N ALA A 435 0.44 -3.29 -32.28
CA ALA A 435 -0.67 -2.34 -32.31
C ALA A 435 -1.44 -2.25 -30.98
N CYS A 436 -1.26 -3.21 -30.06
CA CYS A 436 -1.99 -3.27 -28.79
C CYS A 436 -1.21 -2.62 -27.63
N VAL A 437 -1.94 -2.23 -26.58
CA VAL A 437 -1.34 -1.80 -25.31
C VAL A 437 -1.01 -3.03 -24.46
N ARG A 438 0.27 -3.20 -24.11
CA ARG A 438 0.79 -4.35 -23.36
C ARG A 438 1.26 -3.92 -21.97
N ILE A 439 0.88 -4.67 -20.95
CA ILE A 439 1.31 -4.47 -19.56
C ILE A 439 2.73 -5.04 -19.40
N ALA A 440 3.64 -4.25 -18.83
CA ALA A 440 5.05 -4.63 -18.75
C ALA A 440 5.31 -5.79 -17.76
N ASN A 441 4.64 -5.79 -16.61
CA ASN A 441 4.78 -6.79 -15.55
C ASN A 441 3.39 -7.30 -15.12
N PRO A 442 2.70 -8.08 -15.98
CA PRO A 442 1.36 -8.54 -15.68
C PRO A 442 1.40 -9.59 -14.55
N MET A 443 0.36 -9.64 -13.72
CA MET A 443 0.27 -10.62 -12.63
C MET A 443 0.13 -12.06 -13.15
N SER A 444 -0.46 -12.23 -14.33
CA SER A 444 -0.56 -13.49 -15.05
C SER A 444 -0.69 -13.23 -16.55
N GLU A 445 -0.51 -14.27 -17.38
CA GLU A 445 -0.67 -14.18 -18.83
C GLU A 445 -2.08 -13.74 -19.26
N ASN A 446 -3.10 -13.96 -18.42
CA ASN A 446 -4.48 -13.54 -18.68
C ASN A 446 -4.69 -12.03 -18.55
N PHE A 447 -3.69 -11.29 -18.05
CA PHE A 447 -3.73 -9.85 -17.86
C PHE A 447 -2.59 -9.13 -18.60
N GLU A 448 -2.11 -9.71 -19.70
CA GLU A 448 -0.96 -9.19 -20.45
C GLU A 448 -1.33 -7.99 -21.34
N PHE A 449 -2.53 -7.98 -21.93
CA PHE A 449 -2.96 -6.96 -22.90
C PHE A 449 -4.23 -6.25 -22.45
N VAL A 450 -4.33 -4.96 -22.77
CA VAL A 450 -5.59 -4.22 -22.72
C VAL A 450 -6.33 -4.45 -24.04
N ARG A 451 -7.63 -4.75 -23.98
CA ARG A 451 -8.39 -5.17 -25.16
C ARG A 451 -8.40 -4.09 -26.25
N PRO A 452 -8.02 -4.44 -27.50
CA PRO A 452 -8.07 -3.53 -28.65
C PRO A 452 -9.42 -3.53 -29.36
N SER A 453 -10.27 -4.51 -29.06
CA SER A 453 -11.55 -4.82 -29.71
C SER A 453 -12.42 -5.62 -28.73
N ILE A 454 -13.74 -5.52 -28.87
CA ILE A 454 -14.72 -6.28 -28.07
C ILE A 454 -14.93 -7.68 -28.67
N ILE A 455 -14.77 -7.83 -29.99
CA ILE A 455 -15.00 -9.08 -30.74
C ILE A 455 -14.36 -10.31 -30.10
N PRO A 456 -13.07 -10.30 -29.71
CA PRO A 456 -12.42 -11.49 -29.15
C PRO A 456 -13.13 -12.03 -27.92
N GLN A 457 -13.71 -11.16 -27.09
CA GLN A 457 -14.34 -11.56 -25.84
C GLN A 457 -15.76 -12.10 -26.07
N LEU A 458 -16.47 -11.55 -27.05
CA LEU A 458 -17.74 -12.11 -27.51
C LEU A 458 -17.53 -13.51 -28.10
N LEU A 459 -16.44 -13.73 -28.85
CA LEU A 459 -16.05 -15.08 -29.31
C LEU A 459 -15.63 -16.00 -28.17
N GLY A 460 -14.98 -15.45 -27.14
CA GLY A 460 -14.70 -16.18 -25.90
C GLY A 460 -15.97 -16.69 -25.22
N ALA A 461 -17.03 -15.88 -25.17
CA ALA A 461 -18.33 -16.35 -24.69
C ALA A 461 -18.94 -17.41 -25.62
N GLU A 462 -18.95 -17.15 -26.93
CA GLU A 462 -19.52 -18.09 -27.91
C GLU A 462 -18.82 -19.47 -27.89
N SER A 463 -17.50 -19.49 -27.67
CA SER A 463 -16.70 -20.74 -27.61
C SER A 463 -17.19 -21.74 -26.54
N VAL A 464 -17.84 -21.25 -25.49
CA VAL A 464 -18.39 -22.08 -24.40
C VAL A 464 -19.91 -22.19 -24.43
N SER A 465 -20.56 -21.60 -25.43
CA SER A 465 -22.02 -21.52 -25.56
C SER A 465 -22.62 -22.55 -26.52
N ALA A 466 -21.82 -23.45 -27.10
CA ALA A 466 -22.29 -24.43 -28.09
C ALA A 466 -23.43 -25.37 -27.63
N HIS A 467 -23.69 -25.46 -26.32
CA HIS A 467 -24.82 -26.23 -25.76
C HIS A 467 -26.14 -25.45 -25.69
N ALA A 468 -26.11 -24.13 -25.87
CA ALA A 468 -27.30 -23.30 -25.95
C ALA A 468 -27.97 -23.40 -27.32
N VAL A 469 -29.23 -22.97 -27.38
CA VAL A 469 -30.04 -23.05 -28.61
C VAL A 469 -29.77 -21.83 -29.47
N TYR A 470 -29.25 -22.06 -30.67
CA TYR A 470 -29.12 -21.04 -31.70
C TYR A 470 -30.48 -20.50 -32.18
N PRO A 471 -30.55 -19.25 -32.67
CA PRO A 471 -29.45 -18.30 -32.86
C PRO A 471 -29.00 -17.60 -31.58
N HIS A 472 -27.69 -17.31 -31.45
CA HIS A 472 -27.16 -16.46 -30.38
C HIS A 472 -26.94 -15.03 -30.89
N TYR A 473 -27.56 -14.06 -30.23
CA TYR A 473 -27.35 -12.63 -30.44
C TYR A 473 -26.74 -12.06 -29.17
N ILE A 474 -25.45 -11.73 -29.21
CA ILE A 474 -24.73 -11.22 -28.03
C ILE A 474 -24.01 -9.92 -28.35
N PHE A 475 -23.94 -9.01 -27.40
CA PHE A 475 -23.24 -7.75 -27.58
C PHE A 475 -22.62 -7.23 -26.29
N GLU A 476 -21.66 -6.33 -26.41
CA GLU A 476 -21.20 -5.49 -25.31
C GLU A 476 -21.03 -4.06 -25.81
N VAL A 477 -21.40 -3.09 -24.99
CA VAL A 477 -20.88 -1.71 -25.10
C VAL A 477 -19.90 -1.48 -23.97
N GLY A 478 -18.64 -1.22 -24.31
CA GLY A 478 -17.57 -1.07 -23.34
C GLY A 478 -16.33 -0.41 -23.92
N LYS A 479 -15.33 -0.18 -23.08
CA LYS A 479 -14.14 0.57 -23.46
C LYS A 479 -13.07 -0.30 -24.11
N VAL A 480 -12.44 0.17 -25.18
CA VAL A 480 -11.24 -0.45 -25.79
C VAL A 480 -10.08 0.53 -25.76
N ALA A 481 -8.85 0.01 -25.77
CA ALA A 481 -7.64 0.83 -25.83
C ALA A 481 -7.04 0.81 -27.24
N VAL A 482 -6.80 1.99 -27.79
CA VAL A 482 -6.18 2.18 -29.11
C VAL A 482 -4.88 2.95 -28.94
N ARG A 483 -3.79 2.47 -29.54
CA ARG A 483 -2.53 3.24 -29.56
C ARG A 483 -2.72 4.53 -30.35
N ASP A 484 -2.24 5.61 -29.77
CA ASP A 484 -2.33 6.95 -30.34
C ASP A 484 -1.08 7.73 -29.96
N ALA A 485 -0.20 7.95 -30.93
CA ALA A 485 1.08 8.62 -30.68
C ALA A 485 0.93 10.12 -30.41
N ASP A 486 -0.21 10.71 -30.78
CA ASP A 486 -0.50 12.13 -30.56
C ASP A 486 -1.18 12.38 -29.20
N ASP A 487 -1.65 11.32 -28.53
CA ASP A 487 -2.17 11.40 -27.17
C ASP A 487 -1.04 11.44 -26.12
N ASN A 488 -1.25 12.19 -25.04
CA ASN A 488 -0.27 12.37 -23.95
C ASN A 488 0.19 11.04 -23.32
N TYR A 489 -0.64 10.01 -23.34
CA TYR A 489 -0.35 8.70 -22.77
C TYR A 489 0.14 7.68 -23.81
N GLY A 490 0.20 8.06 -25.09
CA GLY A 490 0.51 7.13 -26.20
C GLY A 490 -0.63 6.17 -26.54
N SER A 491 -1.82 6.38 -25.95
CA SER A 491 -3.02 5.57 -26.18
C SER A 491 -4.27 6.34 -25.81
N ARG A 492 -5.34 6.17 -26.59
CA ARG A 492 -6.68 6.68 -26.30
C ARG A 492 -7.63 5.55 -25.90
N THR A 493 -8.58 5.88 -25.04
CA THR A 493 -9.69 4.99 -24.68
C THR A 493 -10.91 5.33 -25.51
N VAL A 494 -11.57 4.32 -26.05
CA VAL A 494 -12.74 4.47 -26.94
C VAL A 494 -13.92 3.69 -26.38
N THR A 495 -15.09 4.30 -26.33
CA THR A 495 -16.33 3.56 -26.10
C THR A 495 -16.73 2.85 -27.39
N ALA A 496 -16.73 1.52 -27.38
CA ALA A 496 -17.08 0.71 -28.54
C ALA A 496 -18.33 -0.13 -28.28
N LEU A 497 -19.09 -0.40 -29.34
CA LEU A 497 -20.07 -1.47 -29.41
C LEU A 497 -19.42 -2.64 -30.14
N GLY A 498 -19.50 -3.84 -29.60
CA GLY A 498 -19.29 -5.09 -30.33
C GLY A 498 -20.56 -5.93 -30.28
N ALA A 499 -20.99 -6.49 -31.41
CA ALA A 499 -22.16 -7.36 -31.49
C ALA A 499 -21.85 -8.57 -32.39
N VAL A 500 -22.16 -9.78 -31.93
CA VAL A 500 -21.98 -11.04 -32.66
C VAL A 500 -23.32 -11.73 -32.82
N VAL A 501 -23.57 -12.20 -34.04
CA VAL A 501 -24.64 -13.16 -34.35
C VAL A 501 -23.99 -14.48 -34.71
N ALA A 502 -24.31 -15.54 -33.96
CA ALA A 502 -23.86 -16.90 -34.23
C ALA A 502 -25.07 -17.78 -34.57
N ASP A 503 -25.09 -18.30 -35.80
CA ASP A 503 -26.16 -19.15 -36.33
C ASP A 503 -25.71 -19.83 -37.64
N ALA A 504 -26.39 -20.90 -38.05
CA ALA A 504 -26.13 -21.55 -39.33
C ALA A 504 -26.30 -20.61 -40.54
N ASP A 505 -27.23 -19.66 -40.46
CA ASP A 505 -27.51 -18.67 -41.50
C ASP A 505 -26.86 -17.30 -41.22
N ALA A 506 -25.97 -17.20 -40.22
CA ALA A 506 -25.27 -15.96 -39.91
C ALA A 506 -24.32 -15.56 -41.06
N GLY A 507 -24.64 -14.43 -41.70
CA GLY A 507 -23.90 -13.94 -42.87
C GLY A 507 -23.95 -12.43 -43.04
N PHE A 508 -23.26 -11.92 -44.06
CA PHE A 508 -23.08 -10.50 -44.34
C PHE A 508 -24.42 -9.76 -44.47
N ASN A 509 -25.40 -10.37 -45.15
CA ASN A 509 -26.72 -9.76 -45.35
C ASN A 509 -27.47 -9.57 -44.03
N LEU A 510 -27.40 -10.55 -43.12
CA LEU A 510 -28.04 -10.47 -41.81
C LEU A 510 -27.43 -9.33 -41.01
N VAL A 511 -26.11 -9.32 -40.85
CA VAL A 511 -25.44 -8.29 -40.06
C VAL A 511 -25.56 -6.89 -40.70
N SER A 512 -25.57 -6.78 -42.03
CA SER A 512 -25.83 -5.53 -42.74
C SER A 512 -27.25 -5.01 -42.48
N SER A 513 -28.26 -5.89 -42.46
CA SER A 513 -29.64 -5.49 -42.08
C SER A 513 -29.77 -5.04 -40.63
N GLN A 514 -29.03 -5.68 -39.70
CA GLN A 514 -29.01 -5.30 -38.29
C GLN A 514 -28.33 -3.94 -38.11
N ALA A 515 -27.20 -3.70 -38.81
CA ALA A 515 -26.56 -2.40 -38.85
C ALA A 515 -27.50 -1.33 -39.43
N ALA A 516 -28.17 -1.61 -40.55
CA ALA A 516 -29.14 -0.68 -41.13
C ALA A 516 -30.27 -0.31 -40.16
N ALA A 517 -30.81 -1.29 -39.42
CA ALA A 517 -31.81 -1.04 -38.40
C ALA A 517 -31.27 -0.18 -37.24
N LEU A 518 -30.08 -0.49 -36.73
CA LEU A 518 -29.45 0.31 -35.67
C LEU A 518 -29.24 1.76 -36.10
N PHE A 519 -28.62 1.99 -37.26
CA PHE A 519 -28.38 3.34 -37.79
C PHE A 519 -29.68 4.10 -38.09
N PHE A 520 -30.72 3.42 -38.57
CA PHE A 520 -32.05 4.00 -38.77
C PHE A 520 -32.64 4.53 -37.45
N TYR A 521 -32.59 3.73 -36.37
CA TYR A 521 -33.11 4.15 -35.07
C TYR A 521 -32.25 5.22 -34.39
N LEU A 522 -30.94 5.24 -34.66
CA LEU A 522 -30.05 6.32 -34.22
C LEU A 522 -30.19 7.60 -35.07
N GLY A 523 -30.98 7.59 -36.14
CA GLY A 523 -31.15 8.74 -37.02
C GLY A 523 -29.89 9.12 -37.80
N LEU A 524 -29.00 8.17 -38.07
CA LEU A 524 -27.73 8.39 -38.75
C LEU A 524 -27.70 7.74 -40.14
N GLU A 525 -27.25 8.50 -41.14
CA GLU A 525 -26.90 7.96 -42.45
C GLU A 525 -25.46 7.48 -42.46
N TYR A 526 -25.21 6.33 -43.10
CA TYR A 526 -23.88 5.75 -43.24
C TYR A 526 -23.64 5.23 -44.66
N GLU A 527 -22.36 5.17 -45.04
CA GLU A 527 -21.90 4.64 -46.31
C GLU A 527 -20.98 3.43 -46.07
N PRO A 528 -21.25 2.26 -46.66
CA PRO A 528 -20.32 1.14 -46.61
C PRO A 528 -19.14 1.37 -47.58
N SER A 529 -17.92 1.14 -47.10
CA SER A 529 -16.71 1.11 -47.95
C SER A 529 -16.05 -0.26 -47.89
N VAL A 530 -15.47 -0.66 -49.02
CA VAL A 530 -14.61 -1.84 -49.08
C VAL A 530 -13.43 -1.67 -48.13
N VAL A 531 -13.15 -2.70 -47.35
CA VAL A 531 -12.01 -2.78 -46.44
C VAL A 531 -11.43 -4.19 -46.51
N ASP A 532 -10.15 -4.30 -46.20
CA ASP A 532 -9.52 -5.59 -45.96
C ASP A 532 -9.16 -5.66 -44.46
N ASP A 533 -9.66 -6.67 -43.76
CA ASP A 533 -9.39 -6.93 -42.35
C ASP A 533 -9.20 -8.45 -42.18
N PRO A 534 -8.04 -8.91 -41.71
CA PRO A 534 -7.70 -10.33 -41.70
C PRO A 534 -8.53 -11.16 -40.72
N ARG A 535 -9.29 -10.52 -39.82
CA ARG A 535 -10.22 -11.20 -38.92
C ARG A 535 -11.48 -11.68 -39.65
N PHE A 536 -11.76 -11.15 -40.85
CA PHE A 536 -12.98 -11.37 -41.60
C PHE A 536 -12.74 -12.14 -42.91
N LEU A 537 -13.80 -12.72 -43.46
CA LEU A 537 -13.77 -13.39 -44.76
C LEU A 537 -13.64 -12.36 -45.90
N ALA A 538 -12.64 -12.54 -46.75
CA ALA A 538 -12.35 -11.61 -47.85
C ALA A 538 -13.58 -11.39 -48.76
N GLY A 539 -13.91 -10.12 -49.02
CA GLY A 539 -15.08 -9.72 -49.80
C GLY A 539 -16.42 -9.81 -49.06
N ARG A 540 -16.43 -10.24 -47.79
CA ARG A 540 -17.63 -10.28 -46.92
C ARG A 540 -17.43 -9.41 -45.66
N VAL A 541 -16.83 -8.25 -45.85
CA VAL A 541 -16.53 -7.27 -44.80
C VAL A 541 -16.63 -5.85 -45.38
N ALA A 542 -17.12 -4.91 -44.58
CA ALA A 542 -17.24 -3.51 -44.94
C ALA A 542 -16.90 -2.61 -43.76
N SER A 543 -16.20 -1.51 -44.02
CA SER A 543 -16.11 -0.39 -43.08
C SER A 543 -17.36 0.46 -43.18
N LEU A 544 -17.78 1.05 -42.07
CA LEU A 544 -18.91 1.96 -42.00
C LEU A 544 -18.40 3.38 -41.86
N LEU A 545 -18.84 4.28 -42.74
CA LEU A 545 -18.46 5.68 -42.74
C LEU A 545 -19.67 6.55 -42.43
N VAL A 546 -19.49 7.55 -41.56
CA VAL A 546 -20.47 8.59 -41.27
C VAL A 546 -19.79 9.93 -41.53
N LYS A 547 -20.39 10.79 -42.36
CA LYS A 547 -19.80 12.07 -42.79
C LYS A 547 -18.35 11.93 -43.33
N GLY A 548 -18.05 10.78 -43.97
CA GLY A 548 -16.74 10.48 -44.53
C GLY A 548 -15.69 9.94 -43.54
N GLU A 549 -16.02 9.81 -42.25
CA GLU A 549 -15.13 9.25 -41.23
C GLU A 549 -15.50 7.80 -40.90
N ARG A 550 -14.50 6.93 -40.71
CA ARG A 550 -14.72 5.54 -40.33
C ARG A 550 -15.20 5.44 -38.88
N VAL A 551 -16.40 4.91 -38.69
CA VAL A 551 -17.03 4.73 -37.37
C VAL A 551 -17.15 3.26 -36.96
N GLY A 552 -16.80 2.31 -37.83
CA GLY A 552 -16.88 0.91 -37.48
C GLY A 552 -16.58 -0.05 -38.63
N ILE A 553 -16.85 -1.32 -38.37
CA ILE A 553 -16.68 -2.44 -39.30
C ILE A 553 -17.80 -3.46 -39.08
N LEU A 554 -18.26 -4.09 -40.15
CA LEU A 554 -19.14 -5.25 -40.08
C LEU A 554 -18.70 -6.32 -41.09
N GLY A 555 -19.01 -7.59 -40.80
CA GLY A 555 -18.71 -8.66 -41.74
C GLY A 555 -18.85 -10.06 -41.15
N GLU A 556 -18.57 -11.06 -42.00
CA GLU A 556 -18.46 -12.46 -41.60
C GLU A 556 -17.03 -12.75 -41.12
N LEU A 557 -16.89 -13.40 -39.97
CA LEU A 557 -15.57 -13.77 -39.45
C LEU A 557 -14.90 -14.84 -40.32
N HIS A 558 -13.57 -14.77 -40.42
CA HIS A 558 -12.80 -15.73 -41.18
C HIS A 558 -12.89 -17.13 -40.52
N PRO A 559 -13.08 -18.23 -41.29
CA PRO A 559 -13.20 -19.58 -40.72
C PRO A 559 -12.04 -19.98 -39.80
N GLN A 560 -10.81 -19.57 -40.12
CA GLN A 560 -9.64 -19.80 -39.25
C GLN A 560 -9.80 -19.18 -37.85
N VAL A 561 -10.42 -18.00 -37.74
CA VAL A 561 -10.66 -17.35 -36.44
C VAL A 561 -11.65 -18.18 -35.64
N LEU A 562 -12.76 -18.59 -36.26
CA LEU A 562 -13.76 -19.45 -35.62
C LEU A 562 -13.16 -20.78 -35.16
N GLU A 563 -12.33 -21.41 -35.99
CA GLU A 563 -11.61 -22.64 -35.65
C GLU A 563 -10.67 -22.44 -34.45
N ASN A 564 -9.91 -21.34 -34.41
CA ASN A 564 -9.02 -21.03 -33.29
C ASN A 564 -9.78 -20.86 -31.97
N TRP A 565 -11.02 -20.34 -32.03
CA TRP A 565 -11.92 -20.20 -30.89
C TRP A 565 -12.76 -21.44 -30.60
N GLY A 566 -12.70 -22.48 -31.44
CA GLY A 566 -13.54 -23.68 -31.30
C GLY A 566 -15.03 -23.45 -31.59
N VAL A 567 -15.37 -22.37 -32.30
CA VAL A 567 -16.74 -22.04 -32.68
C VAL A 567 -17.08 -22.75 -34.00
N THR A 568 -18.15 -23.55 -33.99
CA THR A 568 -18.50 -24.47 -35.09
C THR A 568 -19.57 -23.93 -36.04
N VAL A 569 -20.22 -22.82 -35.68
CA VAL A 569 -21.21 -22.13 -36.51
C VAL A 569 -20.61 -20.86 -37.11
N PRO A 570 -21.12 -20.40 -38.27
CA PRO A 570 -20.79 -19.07 -38.79
C PRO A 570 -21.09 -17.97 -37.76
N CYS A 571 -20.24 -16.95 -37.73
CA CYS A 571 -20.46 -15.73 -36.95
C CYS A 571 -20.34 -14.48 -37.82
N ALA A 572 -21.33 -13.61 -37.71
CA ALA A 572 -21.33 -12.28 -38.33
C ALA A 572 -21.30 -11.20 -37.23
N VAL A 573 -20.52 -10.15 -37.45
CA VAL A 573 -20.11 -9.23 -36.38
C VAL A 573 -20.23 -7.77 -36.81
N ILE A 574 -20.59 -6.90 -35.87
CA ILE A 574 -20.51 -5.43 -35.97
C ILE A 574 -19.60 -4.94 -34.84
N GLU A 575 -18.66 -4.05 -35.15
CA GLU A 575 -17.94 -3.28 -34.14
C GLU A 575 -17.96 -1.79 -34.50
N LEU A 576 -18.44 -0.94 -33.60
CA LEU A 576 -18.60 0.51 -33.80
C LEU A 576 -17.85 1.30 -32.73
N ASP A 577 -17.26 2.42 -33.13
CA ASP A 577 -16.74 3.48 -32.25
C ASP A 577 -17.88 4.43 -31.91
N LEU A 578 -18.43 4.30 -30.69
CA LEU A 578 -19.56 5.09 -30.24
C LEU A 578 -19.18 6.54 -29.95
N ASP A 579 -17.92 6.82 -29.61
CA ASP A 579 -17.48 8.19 -29.35
C ASP A 579 -17.49 9.02 -30.65
N HIS A 580 -17.08 8.42 -31.78
CA HIS A 580 -17.19 9.09 -33.09
C HIS A 580 -18.64 9.19 -33.57
N LEU A 581 -19.45 8.15 -33.38
CA LEU A 581 -20.88 8.20 -33.73
C LEU A 581 -21.64 9.28 -32.94
N GLN A 582 -21.37 9.41 -31.64
CA GLN A 582 -22.01 10.42 -30.80
C GLN A 582 -21.70 11.84 -31.28
N LYS A 583 -20.44 12.12 -31.66
CA LYS A 583 -20.04 13.42 -32.21
C LYS A 583 -20.76 13.73 -33.53
N ALA A 584 -21.03 12.72 -34.35
CA ALA A 584 -21.72 12.91 -35.62
C ALA A 584 -23.18 13.38 -35.46
N ILE A 585 -23.83 13.00 -34.36
CA ILE A 585 -25.22 13.38 -34.01
C ILE A 585 -25.32 14.83 -33.51
N GLY A 586 -24.31 15.32 -32.77
CA GLY A 586 -24.32 16.64 -32.14
C GLY A 586 -23.80 17.81 -32.99
N SER A 587 -23.47 17.60 -34.26
CA SER A 587 -22.76 18.57 -35.11
C SER A 587 -23.66 19.39 -36.07
N ASP A 588 -24.99 19.36 -35.90
CA ASP A 588 -25.95 20.10 -36.74
C ASP A 588 -26.74 21.17 -35.96
#